data_AF-A0A957S895-F1
#
_entry.id   AF-A0A957S895-F1
#
_cell.length_a   1.000
_cell.length_b   1.000
_cell.length_c   1.000
_cell.angle_alpha   90.00
_cell.angle_beta   90.00
_cell.angle_gamma   90.00
#
_symmetry.space_group_name_H-M   'P 1'
#
loop_
_entity.id
_entity.type
_entity.pdbx_description
1 polymer ?
#
loop_
_entity_poly.entity_id
_entity_poly.type
_entity_poly.pdbx_seq_one_letter_code
_entity_poly.pdbx_strand_id
1 'polypeptide(L)' 'MEKQVTIPVQGMTCASCVRTVERNLQKVPGVAQAEVNLATERATIR' A
#
# COMPACT_ATOMS: atom_id res chain seq x y z
N MET A 1 18.58 -4.80 -7.94
CA MET A 1 17.40 -4.33 -8.70
C MET A 1 16.22 -4.38 -7.75
N GLU A 2 15.75 -3.23 -7.28
CA GLU A 2 14.54 -3.17 -6.44
C GLU A 2 13.32 -3.23 -7.36
N LYS A 3 12.36 -4.11 -7.03
CA LYS A 3 11.23 -4.41 -7.90
C LYS A 3 10.02 -3.67 -7.36
N GLN A 4 9.64 -2.59 -8.05
CA GLN A 4 8.46 -1.81 -7.67
C GLN A 4 7.20 -2.41 -8.29
N VAL A 5 6.14 -2.52 -7.49
CA VAL A 5 4.82 -2.95 -7.95
C VAL A 5 3.78 -1.97 -7.43
N THR A 6 2.93 -1.49 -8.33
CA THR A 6 1.79 -0.64 -7.98
C THR A 6 0.50 -1.38 -8.28
N ILE A 7 -0.36 -1.52 -7.27
CA ILE A 7 -1.65 -2.21 -7.37
C ILE A 7 -2.80 -1.25 -7.03
N PRO A 8 -3.95 -1.36 -7.71
CA PRO A 8 -5.16 -0.66 -7.28
C PRO A 8 -5.69 -1.27 -5.98
N VAL A 9 -6.19 -0.43 -5.07
CA VAL A 9 -6.80 -0.87 -3.82
C VAL A 9 -8.19 -0.24 -3.69
N GLN A 10 -9.21 -1.07 -3.87
CA GLN A 10 -10.61 -0.64 -3.78
C GLN A 10 -11.11 -0.69 -2.33
N GLY A 11 -12.16 0.08 -2.03
CA GLY A 11 -12.84 0.05 -0.74
C GLY A 11 -12.19 0.86 0.38
N MET A 12 -11.11 1.59 0.08
CA MET A 12 -10.56 2.59 1.00
C MET A 12 -11.43 3.85 0.91
N THR A 13 -12.21 4.14 1.95
CA THR A 13 -13.09 5.31 1.99
C THR A 13 -12.63 6.38 2.98
N CYS A 14 -11.59 6.10 3.77
CA CYS A 14 -11.09 7.01 4.79
C CYS A 14 -9.60 6.82 5.08
N ALA A 15 -9.00 7.80 5.76
CA ALA A 15 -7.58 7.78 6.11
C ALA A 15 -7.20 6.62 7.06
N SER A 16 -8.13 6.11 7.86
CA SER A 16 -7.87 4.95 8.72
C SER A 16 -7.78 3.64 7.93
N CYS A 17 -8.57 3.48 6.85
CA CYS A 17 -8.42 2.35 5.91
C CYS A 17 -7.03 2.35 5.28
N VAL A 18 -6.56 3.51 4.79
CA VAL A 18 -5.23 3.69 4.20
C VAL A 18 -4.14 3.21 5.16
N ARG A 19 -4.12 3.76 6.39
CA ARG A 19 -3.13 3.40 7.42
C ARG A 19 -3.18 1.92 7.78
N THR A 20 -4.35 1.31 7.72
CA THR A 20 -4.51 -0.12 8.02
C THR A 20 -3.92 -0.96 6.90
N VAL A 21 -4.21 -0.65 5.64
CA VAL A 21 -3.65 -1.36 4.49
C VAL A 21 -2.13 -1.23 4.46
N GLU A 22 -1.62 0.00 4.58
CA GLU A 22 -0.18 0.29 4.55
C GLU A 22 0.60 -0.50 5.62
N ARG A 23 0.13 -0.48 6.87
CA ARG A 23 0.76 -1.23 7.97
C ARG A 23 0.72 -2.74 7.78
N ASN A 24 -0.31 -3.27 7.13
CA ASN A 24 -0.37 -4.70 6.86
C ASN A 24 0.56 -5.08 5.71
N LEU A 25 0.68 -4.25 4.66
CA LEU A 25 1.63 -4.47 3.57
C LEU A 25 3.08 -4.48 4.06
N GLN A 26 3.44 -3.57 4.97
CA GLN A 26 4.79 -3.52 5.57
C GLN A 26 5.14 -4.76 6.41
N LYS A 27 4.15 -5.56 6.84
CA LYS A 27 4.38 -6.81 7.58
C LYS A 27 4.57 -8.02 6.66
N VAL A 28 4.33 -7.88 5.36
CA VAL A 28 4.48 -8.98 4.41
C VAL A 28 5.97 -9.25 4.19
N PRO A 29 6.43 -10.51 4.33
CA PRO A 29 7.83 -10.85 4.08
C PRO A 29 8.27 -10.46 2.66
N GLY A 30 9.40 -9.76 2.58
CA GLY A 30 9.96 -9.30 1.30
C GLY A 30 9.49 -7.91 0.84
N VAL A 31 8.60 -7.24 1.60
CA VAL A 31 8.28 -5.82 1.40
C VAL A 31 9.31 -4.97 2.14
N ALA A 32 10.10 -4.20 1.40
CA ALA A 32 11.02 -3.23 2.00
C ALA A 32 10.28 -1.93 2.35
N GLN A 33 9.33 -1.53 1.50
CA GLN A 33 8.47 -0.38 1.75
C GLN A 33 7.12 -0.53 1.06
N ALA A 34 6.08 -0.05 1.74
CA ALA A 34 4.75 0.09 1.16
C ALA A 34 4.20 1.48 1.47
N GLU A 35 3.62 2.10 0.45
CA GLU A 35 2.93 3.39 0.53
C GLU A 35 1.55 3.25 -0.09
N VAL A 36 0.55 3.87 0.54
CA VAL A 36 -0.84 3.81 0.09
C VAL A 36 -1.40 5.21 -0.03
N ASN A 37 -2.03 5.51 -1.16
CA ASN A 37 -2.59 6.81 -1.45
C ASN A 37 -4.09 6.69 -1.74
N LEU A 38 -4.90 7.38 -0.92
CA LEU A 38 -6.36 7.41 -1.03
C LEU A 38 -6.83 8.18 -2.27
N ALA A 39 -6.19 9.31 -2.59
CA ALA A 39 -6.59 10.15 -3.71
C ALA A 39 -6.41 9.44 -5.07
N THR A 40 -5.44 8.52 -5.14
CA THR A 40 -5.17 7.72 -6.34
C THR A 40 -5.67 6.28 -6.24
N GLU A 41 -6.26 5.89 -5.11
CA GLU A 41 -6.74 4.52 -4.81
C GLU A 41 -5.71 3.43 -5.12
N ARG A 42 -4.45 3.66 -4.74
CA ARG A 42 -3.31 2.81 -5.12
C ARG A 42 -2.38 2.55 -3.97
N ALA A 43 -1.79 1.34 -3.98
CA ALA A 43 -0.68 0.96 -3.12
C ALA A 43 0.56 0.68 -3.98
N THR A 44 1.70 1.24 -3.56
CA THR A 44 3.01 1.04 -4.17
C THR A 44 3.90 0.30 -3.19
N ILE A 45 4.51 -0.79 -3.66
CA ILE A 45 5.33 -1.70 -2.88
C ILE A 45 6.70 -1.79 -3.54
N ARG A 46 7.77 -1.78 -2.76
CA ARG A 46 9.15 -1.98 -3.21
C ARG A 46 9.95 -2.81 -2.20
#